data_AF-A0A6B3FQY4-F1
#
_entry.id   AF-A0A6B3FQY4-F1
#
_cell.length_a   1.000
_cell.length_b   1.000
_cell.length_c   1.000
_cell.angle_alpha   90.00
_cell.angle_beta   90.00
_cell.angle_gamma   90.00
#
_symmetry.space_group_name_H-M   'P 1'
#
loop_
_entity.id
_entity.type
_entity.pdbx_description
1 polymer ?
#
loop_
_entity_poly.entity_id
_entity_poly.type
_entity_poly.pdbx_seq_one_letter_code
_entity_poly.pdbx_strand_id
1 'polypeptide(L)'
;WFTGWFNVLGQVAVTAGIDFGAANFLAAYLNLEFGFEVTPGRTILLFAAILVLHGLLNTFGVRIVGLLNNVSVWWHVAGVAVIVGALALVPDHHQSTSYVFTHFENHTGFGSGAYVVLIGLLMAQYTFTG
;
A
#
# COMPACT_ATOMS: atom_id res chain seq x y z
N TRP A 1 -22.90 -12.54 15.03
CA TRP A 1 -23.66 -11.60 14.17
C TRP A 1 -22.93 -10.26 14.03
N PHE A 2 -22.69 -9.50 15.12
CA PHE A 2 -21.94 -8.23 15.09
C PHE A 2 -20.56 -8.39 14.43
N THR A 3 -19.73 -9.32 14.91
CA THR A 3 -18.39 -9.60 14.34
C THR A 3 -18.40 -9.86 12.82
N GLY A 4 -19.45 -10.51 12.31
CA GLY A 4 -19.58 -10.78 10.87
C GLY A 4 -19.81 -9.51 10.05
N TRP A 5 -20.67 -8.61 10.52
CA TRP A 5 -20.90 -7.32 9.85
C TRP A 5 -19.67 -6.42 9.87
N PHE A 6 -18.92 -6.37 10.97
CA PHE A 6 -17.66 -5.62 11.03
C PHE A 6 -16.60 -6.20 10.10
N ASN A 7 -16.55 -7.53 9.95
CA ASN A 7 -15.65 -8.17 9.00
C ASN A 7 -15.98 -7.80 7.54
N VAL A 8 -17.27 -7.87 7.16
CA VAL A 8 -17.71 -7.47 5.81
C VAL A 8 -17.44 -6.00 5.54
N LEU A 9 -17.75 -5.11 6.49
CA LEU A 9 -17.47 -3.67 6.36
C LEU A 9 -15.97 -3.42 6.21
N GLY A 10 -15.15 -4.12 7.00
CA GLY A 10 -13.69 -4.05 6.89
C GLY A 10 -13.18 -4.48 5.52
N GLN A 11 -13.67 -5.60 4.98
CA GLN A 11 -13.26 -6.10 3.65
C GLN A 11 -13.64 -5.13 2.52
N VAL A 12 -14.84 -4.54 2.58
CA VAL A 12 -15.26 -3.52 1.60
C VAL A 12 -14.38 -2.28 1.69
N ALA A 13 -14.09 -1.79 2.91
CA ALA A 13 -13.24 -0.63 3.13
C ALA A 13 -11.79 -0.87 2.68
N VAL A 14 -11.22 -2.05 2.98
CA VAL A 14 -9.86 -2.43 2.55
C VAL A 14 -9.78 -2.48 1.03
N THR A 15 -10.72 -3.16 0.37
CA THR A 15 -10.76 -3.26 -1.11
C THR A 15 -10.84 -1.87 -1.75
N ALA A 16 -11.74 -1.02 -1.25
CA ALA A 16 -11.87 0.35 -1.74
C ALA A 16 -10.59 1.17 -1.53
N GLY A 17 -9.93 1.02 -0.38
CA GLY A 17 -8.67 1.69 -0.08
C GLY A 17 -7.53 1.29 -1.03
N ILE A 18 -7.37 -0.01 -1.27
CA ILE A 18 -6.32 -0.55 -2.16
C ILE A 18 -6.56 -0.08 -3.60
N ASP A 19 -7.78 -0.21 -4.11
CA ASP A 19 -8.11 0.17 -5.49
C ASP A 19 -8.00 1.69 -5.68
N PHE A 20 -8.31 2.48 -4.65
CA PHE A 20 -8.09 3.93 -4.69
C PHE A 20 -6.61 4.27 -4.71
N GLY A 21 -5.77 3.56 -3.93
CA GLY A 21 -4.32 3.66 -4.01
C GLY A 21 -3.80 3.32 -5.42
N ALA A 22 -4.28 2.22 -6.01
CA ALA A 22 -3.95 1.82 -7.37
C ALA A 22 -4.34 2.89 -8.41
N ALA A 23 -5.51 3.53 -8.25
CA ALA A 23 -5.95 4.62 -9.11
C ALA A 23 -5.02 5.84 -9.02
N ASN A 24 -4.52 6.18 -7.83
CA ASN A 24 -3.56 7.27 -7.65
C ASN A 24 -2.21 6.94 -8.32
N PHE A 25 -1.70 5.72 -8.16
CA PHE A 25 -0.47 5.28 -8.84
C PHE A 25 -0.63 5.29 -10.36
N LEU A 26 -1.75 4.78 -10.88
CA LEU A 26 -2.04 4.80 -12.30
C LEU A 26 -2.15 6.24 -12.84
N ALA A 27 -2.85 7.12 -12.12
CA ALA A 27 -2.96 8.53 -12.50
C ALA A 27 -1.58 9.22 -12.55
N ALA A 28 -0.73 8.97 -11.55
CA ALA A 28 0.64 9.49 -11.53
C ALA A 28 1.49 8.94 -12.69
N TYR A 29 1.38 7.64 -12.98
CA TYR A 29 2.07 7.04 -14.13
C TYR A 29 1.62 7.65 -15.46
N LEU A 30 0.29 7.78 -15.66
CA LEU A 30 -0.25 8.40 -16.87
C LEU A 30 0.15 9.86 -17.00
N ASN A 31 0.31 10.58 -15.88
CA ASN A 31 0.81 11.94 -15.88
C ASN A 31 2.26 12.01 -16.38
N LEU A 32 3.12 11.13 -15.87
CA LEU A 32 4.53 11.08 -16.22
C LEU A 32 4.75 10.70 -17.69
N GLU A 33 4.03 9.68 -18.19
CA GLU A 33 4.26 9.14 -19.53
C GLU A 33 3.50 9.90 -20.63
N PHE A 34 2.28 10.35 -20.33
CA PHE A 34 1.36 10.89 -21.35
C PHE A 34 0.89 12.32 -21.06
N GLY A 35 1.40 12.97 -20.01
CA GLY A 35 0.94 14.30 -19.62
C GLY A 35 -0.52 14.31 -19.14
N PHE A 36 -1.05 13.16 -18.70
CA PHE A 36 -2.41 13.07 -18.17
C PHE A 36 -2.58 13.95 -16.94
N GLU A 37 -3.43 14.96 -17.02
CA GLU A 37 -3.69 15.85 -15.88
C GLU A 37 -4.52 15.10 -14.82
N VAL A 38 -3.95 15.01 -13.61
CA VAL A 38 -4.54 14.32 -12.46
C VAL A 38 -5.52 15.26 -11.77
N THR A 39 -6.82 14.98 -11.89
CA THR A 39 -7.89 15.70 -11.19
C THR A 39 -8.70 14.74 -10.34
N PRO A 40 -9.36 15.20 -9.26
CA PRO A 40 -10.15 14.32 -8.39
C PRO A 40 -11.21 13.51 -9.17
N GLY A 41 -11.91 14.14 -10.12
CA GLY A 41 -12.90 13.46 -10.95
C GLY A 41 -12.31 12.36 -11.83
N ARG A 42 -11.11 12.59 -12.39
CA ARG A 42 -10.41 11.58 -13.21
C ARG A 42 -9.86 10.44 -12.35
N THR A 43 -9.35 10.72 -11.16
CA THR A 43 -8.91 9.68 -10.22
C THR A 43 -10.08 8.79 -9.81
N ILE A 44 -11.27 9.36 -9.55
CA ILE A 44 -12.48 8.58 -9.25
C ILE A 44 -12.93 7.73 -10.44
N LEU A 45 -12.80 8.23 -11.68
CA LEU A 45 -13.08 7.44 -12.88
C LEU A 45 -12.12 6.25 -13.03
N LEU A 46 -10.81 6.47 -12.81
CA LEU A 46 -9.82 5.39 -12.82
C LEU A 46 -10.11 4.36 -11.72
N PHE A 47 -10.43 4.82 -10.52
CA PHE A 47 -10.84 3.97 -9.41
C PHE A 47 -12.07 3.11 -9.76
N ALA A 48 -13.12 3.70 -10.33
CA ALA A 48 -14.30 2.96 -10.75
C ALA A 48 -13.99 1.93 -11.83
N ALA A 49 -13.12 2.28 -12.80
CA ALA A 49 -12.69 1.36 -13.84
C ALA A 49 -11.89 0.16 -13.28
N ILE A 50 -11.00 0.41 -12.33
CA ILE A 50 -10.23 -0.63 -11.63
C ILE A 50 -11.16 -1.56 -10.85
N LEU A 51 -12.12 -1.02 -10.10
CA LEU A 51 -13.11 -1.82 -9.37
C LEU A 51 -13.91 -2.75 -10.28
N VAL A 52 -14.38 -2.24 -11.42
CA VAL A 52 -15.12 -3.06 -12.41
C VAL A 52 -14.21 -4.15 -12.96
N LEU A 53 -12.97 -3.83 -13.33
CA LEU A 53 -12.01 -4.82 -13.81
C LEU A 53 -11.74 -5.91 -12.77
N HIS A 54 -11.46 -5.55 -11.53
CA HIS A 54 -11.23 -6.50 -10.44
C HIS A 54 -12.47 -7.35 -10.16
N GLY A 55 -13.67 -6.77 -10.16
CA GLY A 55 -14.92 -7.51 -10.02
C GLY A 55 -15.14 -8.55 -11.12
N LEU A 56 -14.85 -8.18 -12.38
CA LEU A 56 -14.93 -9.10 -13.52
C LEU A 56 -13.89 -10.23 -13.41
N LEU A 57 -12.65 -9.91 -13.05
CA LEU A 57 -11.60 -10.91 -12.86
C LEU A 57 -11.91 -11.87 -11.71
N ASN A 58 -12.48 -11.37 -10.61
CA ASN A 58 -12.89 -12.19 -9.48
C ASN A 58 -14.08 -13.10 -9.84
N THR A 59 -14.99 -12.64 -10.69
CA THR A 59 -16.17 -13.42 -11.10
C THR A 59 -15.86 -14.48 -12.15
N PHE A 60 -15.09 -14.13 -13.19
CA PHE A 60 -14.89 -14.97 -14.38
C PHE A 60 -13.46 -15.51 -14.52
N GLY A 61 -12.49 -14.87 -13.87
CA GLY A 61 -11.06 -15.06 -14.09
C GLY A 61 -10.31 -15.68 -12.92
N VAL A 62 -10.96 -16.45 -12.03
CA VAL A 62 -10.35 -16.94 -10.79
C VAL A 62 -9.03 -17.69 -11.01
N ARG A 63 -8.89 -18.44 -12.12
CA ARG A 63 -7.61 -19.10 -12.48
C ARG A 63 -6.49 -18.11 -12.80
N ILE A 64 -6.83 -17.01 -13.48
CA ILE A 64 -5.89 -15.92 -13.78
C ILE A 64 -5.50 -15.22 -12.48
N VAL A 65 -6.46 -14.94 -11.60
CA VAL A 65 -6.20 -14.35 -10.28
C VAL A 65 -5.24 -15.22 -9.47
N GLY A 66 -5.43 -16.55 -9.48
CA GLY A 66 -4.52 -17.48 -8.81
C GLY A 66 -3.08 -17.41 -9.35
N LEU A 67 -2.92 -17.31 -10.68
CA LEU A 67 -1.60 -17.15 -11.29
C LEU A 67 -0.96 -15.81 -10.94
N LEU A 68 -1.72 -14.71 -11.03
CA LEU A 68 -1.26 -13.37 -10.67
C LEU A 68 -0.83 -13.30 -9.20
N ASN A 69 -1.57 -13.96 -8.30
CA ASN A 69 -1.22 -14.05 -6.89
C ASN A 69 0.15 -14.73 -6.69
N ASN A 70 0.37 -15.88 -7.31
CA ASN A 70 1.64 -16.59 -7.23
C ASN A 70 2.82 -15.75 -7.74
N VAL A 71 2.63 -15.04 -8.85
CA VAL A 71 3.65 -14.11 -9.38
C VAL A 71 3.87 -12.93 -8.44
N SER A 72 2.79 -12.38 -7.88
CA SER A 72 2.83 -11.24 -6.96
C SER A 72 3.71 -11.51 -5.74
N VAL A 73 3.64 -12.72 -5.16
CA VAL A 73 4.51 -13.09 -4.02
C VAL A 73 5.99 -12.94 -4.38
N TRP A 74 6.42 -13.51 -5.51
CA TRP A 74 7.81 -13.43 -5.94
C TRP A 74 8.22 -12.02 -6.35
N TRP A 75 7.30 -11.26 -6.95
CA TRP A 75 7.53 -9.85 -7.27
C TRP A 75 7.78 -9.01 -6.02
N HIS A 76 6.99 -9.19 -4.96
CA HIS A 76 7.19 -8.48 -3.69
C HIS A 76 8.51 -8.87 -3.02
N VAL A 77 8.84 -10.16 -2.98
CA VAL A 77 10.12 -10.63 -2.41
C VAL A 77 11.30 -10.04 -3.16
N ALA A 78 11.27 -10.08 -4.50
CA ALA A 78 12.32 -9.51 -5.33
C ALA A 78 12.42 -7.99 -5.17
N GLY A 79 11.28 -7.27 -5.20
CA GLY A 79 11.24 -5.82 -5.02
C GLY A 79 11.82 -5.37 -3.68
N VAL A 80 11.44 -6.03 -2.58
CA VAL A 80 12.00 -5.77 -1.25
C VAL A 80 13.50 -6.05 -1.22
N ALA A 81 13.94 -7.18 -1.80
CA ALA A 81 15.36 -7.51 -1.85
C ALA A 81 16.18 -6.46 -2.62
N VAL A 82 15.66 -5.96 -3.75
CA VAL A 82 16.29 -4.88 -4.52
C VAL A 82 16.38 -3.59 -3.72
N ILE A 83 15.29 -3.17 -3.06
CA ILE A 83 15.27 -1.93 -2.27
C ILE A 83 16.24 -2.04 -1.09
N VAL A 84 16.20 -3.15 -0.34
CA VAL A 84 17.11 -3.38 0.79
C VAL A 84 18.56 -3.44 0.32
N GLY A 85 18.85 -4.13 -0.78
CA GLY A 85 20.18 -4.20 -1.36
C GLY A 85 20.70 -2.84 -1.81
N ALA A 86 19.86 -2.04 -2.47
CA ALA A 86 20.20 -0.68 -2.87
C ALA A 86 20.52 0.20 -1.65
N LEU A 87 19.68 0.19 -0.61
CA LEU A 87 19.93 0.94 0.62
C LEU A 87 21.16 0.45 1.41
N ALA A 88 21.50 -0.83 1.29
CA ALA A 88 22.68 -1.38 1.96
C ALA A 88 23.99 -1.01 1.25
N LEU A 89 23.99 -0.97 -0.10
CA LEU A 89 25.22 -0.88 -0.89
C LEU A 89 25.48 0.48 -1.54
N VAL A 90 24.43 1.25 -1.86
CA VAL A 90 24.56 2.52 -2.59
C VAL A 90 24.99 3.70 -1.72
N PRO A 91 24.51 3.86 -0.47
CA PRO A 91 24.94 4.99 0.36
C PRO A 91 26.40 4.88 0.79
N ASP A 92 27.17 5.96 0.59
CA ASP A 92 28.56 6.06 1.08
C ASP A 92 28.65 6.16 2.62
N HIS A 93 27.56 6.59 3.26
CA HIS A 93 27.46 6.80 4.69
C HIS A 93 26.15 6.24 5.25
N HIS A 94 26.25 5.25 6.14
CA HIS A 94 25.12 4.73 6.91
C HIS A 94 25.00 5.46 8.26
N GLN A 95 23.77 5.53 8.78
CA GLN A 95 23.53 6.07 10.11
C GLN A 95 24.19 5.20 11.18
N SER A 96 24.69 5.83 12.25
CA SER A 96 25.33 5.11 13.35
C SER A 96 24.35 4.14 14.02
N THR A 97 24.86 3.01 14.54
CA THR A 97 24.03 2.02 15.24
C THR A 97 23.29 2.63 16.43
N SER A 98 23.94 3.54 17.18
CA SER A 98 23.28 4.27 18.26
C SER A 98 22.08 5.05 17.74
N TYR A 99 22.25 5.83 16.67
CA TYR A 99 21.14 6.60 16.09
C TYR A 99 19.97 5.69 15.71
N VAL A 100 20.23 4.58 15.02
CA VAL A 100 19.18 3.65 14.56
C VAL A 100 18.36 3.07 15.72
N PHE A 101 18.99 2.73 16.85
CA PHE A 101 18.29 2.08 17.96
C PHE A 101 17.77 3.04 19.05
N THR A 102 18.33 4.25 19.15
CA THR A 102 18.00 5.18 20.26
C THR A 102 17.33 6.47 19.82
N HIS A 103 17.40 6.83 18.53
CA HIS A 103 16.78 8.06 18.05
C HIS A 103 15.27 7.88 17.91
N PHE A 104 14.50 8.76 18.54
CA PHE A 104 13.04 8.80 18.43
C PHE A 104 12.63 10.02 17.61
N GLU A 105 12.19 9.78 16.38
CA GLU A 105 11.73 10.84 15.47
C GLU A 105 10.21 11.03 15.60
N ASN A 106 9.77 12.25 15.86
CA ASN A 106 8.36 12.57 16.04
C ASN A 106 7.95 13.78 15.21
N HIS A 107 7.31 13.52 14.07
CA HIS A 107 6.73 14.54 13.21
C HIS A 107 5.19 14.64 13.32
N THR A 108 4.59 14.02 14.34
CA THR A 108 3.12 13.93 14.45
C THR A 108 2.46 15.14 15.13
N GLY A 109 3.25 15.95 15.84
CA GLY A 109 2.75 17.07 16.65
C GLY A 109 2.19 16.69 18.03
N PHE A 110 2.13 15.39 18.37
CA PHE A 110 1.69 14.92 19.69
C PHE A 110 2.86 14.84 20.68
N GLY A 111 2.65 15.30 21.91
CA GLY A 111 3.68 15.27 22.97
C GLY A 111 3.89 13.92 23.65
N SER A 112 2.96 12.97 23.50
CA SER A 112 3.06 11.64 24.12
C SER A 112 3.76 10.65 23.20
N GLY A 113 5.01 10.28 23.53
CA GLY A 113 5.77 9.30 22.76
C GLY A 113 5.08 7.94 22.65
N ALA A 114 4.43 7.47 23.72
CA ALA A 114 3.67 6.22 23.70
C ALA A 114 2.51 6.25 22.70
N TYR A 115 1.81 7.38 22.62
CA TYR A 115 0.71 7.55 21.65
C TYR A 115 1.24 7.59 20.21
N VAL A 116 2.36 8.26 19.98
CA VAL A 116 3.02 8.31 18.66
C VAL A 116 3.45 6.91 18.19
N VAL A 117 3.96 6.07 19.10
CA VAL A 117 4.26 4.66 18.78
C VAL A 117 2.99 3.91 18.38
N LEU A 118 1.88 4.08 19.09
CA LEU A 118 0.60 3.44 18.73
C LEU A 118 0.08 3.89 17.36
N ILE A 119 0.26 5.16 17.00
CA ILE A 119 -0.05 5.66 15.64
C ILE A 119 0.83 4.97 14.61
N GLY A 120 2.14 4.87 14.85
CA GLY A 120 3.08 4.20 13.93
C GLY A 120 2.74 2.73 13.69
N LEU A 121 2.19 2.05 14.70
CA LEU A 121 1.76 0.65 14.59
C LEU A 121 0.48 0.45 13.76
N LEU A 122 -0.29 1.52 13.49
CA LEU A 122 -1.55 1.43 12.74
C LEU A 122 -1.33 0.90 11.30
N MET A 123 -0.25 1.33 10.63
CA MET A 123 0.08 0.85 9.28
C MET A 123 0.49 -0.63 9.27
N ALA A 124 1.20 -1.07 10.30
CA ALA A 124 1.55 -2.49 10.45
C ALA A 124 0.28 -3.34 10.68
N GLN A 125 -0.67 -2.83 11.48
CA GLN A 125 -1.96 -3.49 11.69
C GLN A 125 -2.77 -3.61 10.39
N TYR A 126 -2.80 -2.56 9.56
CA TYR A 126 -3.44 -2.60 8.25
C TYR A 126 -2.85 -3.68 7.33
N THR A 127 -1.54 -3.91 7.41
CA THR A 127 -0.88 -4.98 6.63
C THR A 127 -1.28 -6.38 7.12
N PHE A 128 -1.50 -6.57 8.43
CA PHE A 128 -1.93 -7.87 8.97
C PHE A 128 -3.38 -8.24 8.68
N THR A 129 -4.21 -7.29 8.24
CA THR A 129 -5.61 -7.60 7.88
C THR A 129 -5.76 -8.35 6.56
N GLY A 130 -4.66 -8.57 5.83
CA GLY A 130 -4.61 -9.28 4.55
C GLY A 130 -4.41 -8.35 3.38
#